data_AF-A0A1S8A6F7-F1
#
_entry.id   AF-A0A1S8A6F7-F1
#
_cell.length_a   1.000
_cell.length_b   1.000
_cell.length_c   1.000
_cell.angle_alpha   90.00
_cell.angle_beta   90.00
_cell.angle_gamma   90.00
#
_symmetry.space_group_name_H-M   'P 1'
#
loop_
_entity.id
_entity.type
_entity.pdbx_description
1 polymer ?
#
loop_
_entity_poly.entity_id
_entity_poly.type
_entity_poly.pdbx_seq_one_letter_code
_entity_poly.pdbx_strand_id
1 'polypeptide(L)'
;MEFAETWKAVILLDEADASLAEWGDVDMLRNAVASIFLRHLEYYQGIMLLTTNRPHSFDSAFHSRIHFSFNYEPLEVQARVSIWGTFPDRVKATISVEVMLQEGDLNALENMELNERQIENTVSMTQAVASEKKEVITLDTIRLAAGFVKISSSKTSEVSQASPI
;
A
#
# COMPACT_ATOMS: atom_id res chain seq x y z
N MET A 1 26.45 -0.45 0.33
CA MET A 1 26.04 -0.13 1.72
C MET A 1 27.06 0.77 2.43
N GLU A 2 28.35 0.65 2.10
CA GLU A 2 29.45 1.48 2.65
C GLU A 2 29.22 3.00 2.60
N PHE A 3 28.61 3.52 1.53
CA PHE A 3 28.23 4.95 1.47
C PHE A 3 27.15 5.33 2.49
N ALA A 4 26.15 4.48 2.70
CA ALA A 4 25.09 4.73 3.68
C ALA A 4 25.64 4.69 5.11
N GLU A 5 26.56 3.78 5.40
CA GLU A 5 27.25 3.70 6.70
C GLU A 5 28.08 4.97 6.96
N THR A 6 28.86 5.38 5.95
CA THR A 6 29.68 6.59 6.03
C THR A 6 28.81 7.84 6.28
N TRP A 7 27.61 7.88 5.69
CA TRP A 7 26.70 9.01 5.76
C TRP A 7 25.69 8.89 6.90
N LYS A 8 25.75 7.80 7.69
CA LYS A 8 24.75 7.44 8.73
C LYS A 8 23.31 7.48 8.19
N ALA A 9 23.15 7.09 6.93
CA ALA A 9 21.86 7.09 6.26
C ALA A 9 21.02 5.87 6.65
N VAL A 10 19.70 6.06 6.64
CA VAL A 10 18.74 4.95 6.74
C VAL A 10 18.54 4.39 5.34
N ILE A 11 18.71 3.07 5.17
CA ILE A 11 18.40 2.40 3.89
C ILE A 11 16.94 1.96 3.94
N LEU A 12 16.16 2.29 2.92
CA LEU A 12 14.83 1.73 2.69
C LEU A 12 14.89 0.79 1.49
N LEU A 13 14.50 -0.46 1.69
CA LEU A 13 14.29 -1.43 0.61
C LEU A 13 12.79 -1.68 0.49
N ASP A 14 12.23 -1.27 -0.65
CA ASP A 14 10.83 -1.51 -0.96
C ASP A 14 10.64 -2.81 -1.74
N GLU A 15 9.51 -3.46 -1.52
CA GLU A 15 9.16 -4.77 -2.10
C GLU A 15 10.29 -5.81 -1.97
N ALA A 16 10.84 -5.91 -0.75
CA ALA A 16 11.99 -6.74 -0.46
C ALA A 16 11.79 -8.21 -0.89
N ASP A 17 10.56 -8.72 -0.87
CA ASP A 17 10.18 -10.05 -1.37
C ASP A 17 10.51 -10.26 -2.84
N ALA A 18 10.37 -9.25 -3.71
CA ALA A 18 10.71 -9.38 -5.13
C ALA A 18 12.21 -9.63 -5.34
N SER A 19 13.05 -9.16 -4.40
CA SER A 19 14.50 -9.33 -4.45
C SER A 19 14.99 -10.58 -3.73
N LEU A 20 14.16 -11.17 -2.85
CA LEU A 20 14.59 -12.11 -1.81
C LEU A 20 13.67 -13.32 -1.63
N ALA A 21 12.67 -13.48 -2.49
CA ALA A 21 11.76 -14.61 -2.45
C ALA A 21 12.52 -15.95 -2.43
N GLU A 22 11.92 -16.96 -1.83
CA GLU A 22 12.43 -18.32 -1.79
C GLU A 22 12.40 -18.92 -3.22
N TRP A 23 13.51 -18.81 -3.94
CA TRP A 23 13.64 -19.36 -5.29
C TRP A 23 14.12 -20.82 -5.19
N GLY A 24 13.32 -21.77 -5.69
CA GLY A 24 13.73 -23.17 -5.79
C GLY A 24 14.95 -23.39 -6.69
N ASP A 25 15.37 -24.65 -6.84
CA ASP A 25 16.63 -25.10 -7.49
C ASP A 25 16.85 -24.71 -8.97
N VAL A 26 15.97 -23.92 -9.59
CA VAL A 26 15.92 -23.73 -11.04
C VAL A 26 16.79 -22.56 -11.54
N ASP A 27 17.18 -21.59 -10.69
CA ASP A 27 17.95 -20.41 -11.13
C ASP A 27 19.17 -20.09 -10.25
N MET A 28 20.33 -20.64 -10.63
CA MET A 28 21.61 -20.47 -9.90
C MET A 28 22.06 -19.00 -9.81
N LEU A 29 21.79 -18.17 -10.83
CA LEU A 29 22.24 -16.78 -10.85
C LEU A 29 21.48 -15.95 -9.81
N ARG A 30 20.17 -16.15 -9.70
CA ARG A 30 19.33 -15.48 -8.70
C ARG A 30 19.68 -15.93 -7.29
N ASN A 31 19.92 -17.23 -7.08
CA ASN A 31 20.33 -17.77 -5.78
C ASN A 31 21.68 -17.19 -5.33
N ALA A 32 22.60 -16.96 -6.26
CA ALA A 32 23.86 -16.29 -5.98
C ALA A 32 23.66 -14.82 -5.56
N VAL A 33 22.79 -14.07 -6.25
CA VAL A 33 22.45 -12.68 -5.89
C VAL A 33 21.78 -12.60 -4.53
N ALA A 34 20.82 -13.47 -4.24
CA ALA A 34 20.16 -13.56 -2.93
C ALA A 34 21.16 -13.88 -1.82
N SER A 35 22.08 -14.83 -2.05
CA SER A 35 23.15 -15.17 -1.10
C SER A 35 24.11 -14.01 -0.84
N ILE A 36 24.47 -13.26 -1.88
CA ILE A 36 25.28 -12.03 -1.74
C ILE A 36 24.49 -10.99 -0.94
N PHE A 37 23.20 -10.84 -1.20
CA PHE A 37 22.36 -9.87 -0.50
C PHE A 37 22.21 -10.18 0.99
N LEU A 38 21.92 -11.44 1.35
CA LEU A 38 21.82 -11.90 2.74
C LEU A 38 23.10 -11.61 3.54
N ARG A 39 24.27 -11.78 2.90
CA ARG A 39 25.56 -11.45 3.49
C ARG A 39 25.72 -9.96 3.73
N HIS A 40 25.24 -9.11 2.83
CA HIS A 40 25.26 -7.66 3.05
C HIS A 40 24.33 -7.26 4.20
N LEU A 41 23.17 -7.89 4.35
CA LEU A 41 22.28 -7.67 5.50
C LEU A 41 22.92 -8.02 6.83
N GLU A 42 23.67 -9.13 6.87
CA GLU A 42 24.31 -9.62 8.09
C GLU A 42 25.40 -8.68 8.59
N TYR A 43 26.17 -8.08 7.67
CA TYR A 43 27.30 -7.22 8.03
C TYR A 43 26.96 -5.72 8.07
N TYR A 44 25.79 -5.30 7.59
CA TYR A 44 25.43 -3.89 7.55
C TYR A 44 25.38 -3.25 8.94
N GLN A 45 26.22 -2.25 9.16
CA GLN A 45 26.30 -1.51 10.43
C GLN A 45 25.50 -0.20 10.34
N GLY A 46 24.18 -0.32 10.17
CA GLY A 46 23.28 0.82 10.10
C GLY A 46 21.81 0.45 10.27
N ILE A 47 20.92 1.43 10.07
CA ILE A 47 19.46 1.19 10.11
C ILE A 47 18.98 0.86 8.71
N MET A 48 18.31 -0.28 8.56
CA MET A 48 17.63 -0.69 7.34
C MET A 48 16.15 -0.90 7.63
N LEU A 49 15.31 -0.28 6.81
CA LEU A 49 13.87 -0.48 6.77
C LEU A 49 13.54 -1.32 5.54
N LEU A 50 12.73 -2.35 5.75
CA LEU A 50 12.26 -3.25 4.70
C LEU A 50 10.74 -3.13 4.63
N THR A 51 10.19 -2.95 3.45
CA THR A 51 8.74 -3.03 3.20
C THR A 51 8.45 -4.21 2.28
N THR A 52 7.37 -4.93 2.55
CA THR A 52 6.91 -6.05 1.72
C THR A 52 5.41 -6.19 1.85
N ASN A 53 4.76 -6.58 0.74
CA ASN A 53 3.36 -6.98 0.71
C ASN A 53 3.20 -8.51 0.87
N ARG A 54 4.30 -9.26 0.96
CA ARG A 54 4.34 -10.73 1.03
C ARG A 54 5.31 -11.19 2.12
N PRO A 55 5.00 -10.98 3.40
CA PRO A 55 5.91 -11.38 4.48
C PRO A 55 6.19 -12.89 4.53
N HIS A 56 5.33 -13.72 3.93
CA HIS A 56 5.48 -15.18 3.89
C HIS A 56 6.39 -15.70 2.78
N SER A 57 6.84 -14.86 1.84
CA SER A 57 7.75 -15.31 0.78
C SER A 57 9.23 -15.24 1.17
N PHE A 58 9.53 -14.72 2.37
CA PHE A 58 10.89 -14.74 2.89
C PHE A 58 11.26 -16.11 3.43
N ASP A 59 12.46 -16.55 3.13
CA ASP A 59 13.01 -17.77 3.70
C ASP A 59 13.36 -17.60 5.19
N SER A 60 13.59 -18.72 5.87
CA SER A 60 13.97 -18.72 7.29
C SER A 60 15.29 -17.97 7.56
N ALA A 61 16.21 -17.94 6.59
CA ALA A 61 17.50 -17.28 6.70
C ALA A 61 17.36 -15.75 6.70
N PHE A 62 16.47 -15.21 5.90
CA PHE A 62 16.14 -13.79 5.84
C PHE A 62 15.44 -13.35 7.13
N HIS A 63 14.44 -14.12 7.58
CA HIS A 63 13.75 -13.86 8.84
C HIS A 63 14.70 -13.79 10.05
N SER A 64 15.73 -14.65 10.09
CA SER A 64 16.72 -14.65 11.18
C SER A 64 17.55 -13.36 11.28
N ARG A 65 17.59 -12.55 10.21
CA ARG A 65 18.36 -11.30 10.13
C ARG A 65 17.48 -10.05 10.36
N ILE A 66 16.16 -10.23 10.53
CA ILE A 66 15.25 -9.14 10.85
C ILE A 66 15.15 -9.02 12.38
N HIS A 67 15.56 -7.87 12.90
CA HIS A 67 15.49 -7.59 14.33
C HIS A 67 14.07 -7.27 14.82
N PHE A 68 13.30 -6.56 13.98
CA PHE A 68 11.93 -6.15 14.29
C PHE A 68 11.05 -6.30 13.06
N SER A 69 9.87 -6.89 13.26
CA SER A 69 8.84 -7.02 12.24
C SER A 69 7.58 -6.32 12.71
N PHE A 70 7.07 -5.39 11.91
CA PHE A 70 5.81 -4.70 12.17
C PHE A 70 4.78 -5.20 11.17
N ASN A 71 3.69 -5.79 11.66
CA ASN A 71 2.55 -6.12 10.81
C ASN A 71 1.61 -4.92 10.74
N TYR A 72 1.34 -4.45 9.53
CA TYR A 72 0.33 -3.42 9.31
C TYR A 72 -1.03 -4.10 9.14
N GLU A 73 -1.82 -4.08 10.20
CA GLU A 73 -3.18 -4.62 10.17
C GLU A 73 -4.10 -3.75 9.29
N PRO A 74 -5.16 -4.34 8.72
CA PRO A 74 -6.19 -3.57 8.04
C PRO A 74 -6.76 -2.45 8.93
N LEU A 75 -7.12 -1.32 8.31
CA LEU A 75 -7.70 -0.18 9.03
C LEU A 75 -8.91 -0.60 9.84
N GLU A 76 -8.90 -0.31 11.14
CA GLU A 76 -10.08 -0.46 11.99
C GLU A 76 -11.18 0.52 11.59
N VAL A 77 -12.43 0.22 11.99
CA VAL A 77 -13.60 1.07 11.71
C VAL A 77 -13.35 2.51 12.16
N GLN A 78 -12.82 2.71 13.37
CA GLN A 78 -12.56 4.05 13.92
C GLN A 78 -11.53 4.84 13.09
N ALA A 79 -10.51 4.17 12.56
CA ALA A 79 -9.54 4.80 11.69
C ALA A 79 -10.17 5.22 10.36
N ARG A 80 -11.04 4.37 9.77
CA ARG A 80 -11.79 4.71 8.56
C ARG A 80 -12.75 5.89 8.79
N VAL A 81 -13.43 5.95 9.93
CA VAL A 81 -14.28 7.10 10.32
C VAL A 81 -13.46 8.39 10.30
N SER A 82 -12.30 8.39 10.95
CA SER A 82 -11.42 9.56 10.99
C SER A 82 -10.98 10.00 9.59
N ILE A 83 -10.55 9.06 8.75
CA ILE A 83 -10.12 9.35 7.38
C ILE A 83 -11.28 9.92 6.55
N TRP A 84 -12.44 9.26 6.56
CA TRP A 84 -13.63 9.73 5.83
C TRP A 84 -14.16 11.06 6.37
N GLY A 85 -14.01 11.34 7.66
CA GLY A 85 -14.36 12.63 8.26
C GLY A 85 -13.57 13.81 7.69
N THR A 86 -12.31 13.59 7.27
CA THR A 86 -11.50 14.63 6.61
C THR A 86 -11.85 14.85 5.14
N PHE A 87 -12.65 13.96 4.54
CA PHE A 87 -12.95 13.98 3.11
C PHE A 87 -13.58 15.29 2.62
N PRO A 88 -14.63 15.84 3.26
CA PRO A 88 -15.30 17.04 2.74
C PRO A 88 -14.35 18.24 2.71
N ASP A 89 -13.49 18.37 3.72
CA ASP A 89 -12.52 19.45 3.81
C ASP A 89 -11.42 19.31 2.75
N ARG A 90 -10.96 18.07 2.48
CA ARG A 90 -10.01 17.79 1.39
C ARG A 90 -10.58 18.11 0.01
N VAL A 91 -11.86 17.82 -0.22
CA VAL A 91 -12.52 18.18 -1.50
C VAL A 91 -12.59 19.70 -1.65
N LYS A 92 -13.08 20.41 -0.64
CA LYS A 92 -13.20 21.88 -0.67
C LYS A 92 -11.85 22.58 -0.89
N ALA A 93 -10.76 21.99 -0.40
CA ALA A 93 -9.41 22.52 -0.60
C ALA A 93 -8.92 22.38 -2.05
N THR A 94 -9.34 21.33 -2.76
CA THR A 94 -8.84 21.02 -4.12
C THR A 94 -9.75 21.57 -5.22
N ILE A 95 -11.07 21.48 -5.04
CA ILE A 95 -12.06 21.87 -6.05
C ILE A 95 -13.22 22.63 -5.41
N SER A 96 -13.73 23.65 -6.10
CA SER A 96 -14.89 24.44 -5.69
C SER A 96 -16.22 23.72 -5.94
N VAL A 97 -16.26 22.41 -5.70
CA VAL A 97 -17.47 21.58 -5.85
C VAL A 97 -18.06 21.33 -4.46
N GLU A 98 -19.38 21.49 -4.33
CA GLU A 98 -20.08 21.20 -3.09
C GLU A 98 -20.15 19.69 -2.80
N VAL A 99 -19.94 19.34 -1.53
CA VAL A 99 -20.07 17.99 -1.01
C VAL A 99 -21.37 17.92 -0.22
N MET A 100 -22.33 17.12 -0.69
CA MET A 100 -23.59 16.85 0.01
C MET A 100 -23.55 15.46 0.61
N LEU A 101 -23.06 15.38 1.85
CA LEU A 101 -23.07 14.15 2.66
C LEU A 101 -23.88 14.40 3.93
N GLN A 102 -24.80 13.48 4.24
CA GLN A 102 -25.51 13.42 5.51
C GLN A 102 -24.76 12.54 6.50
N GLU A 103 -25.07 12.64 7.80
CA GLU A 103 -24.48 11.76 8.83
C GLU A 103 -24.69 10.26 8.51
N GLY A 104 -25.84 9.90 7.95
CA GLY A 104 -26.12 8.53 7.51
C GLY A 104 -25.24 8.06 6.35
N ASP A 105 -24.73 8.97 5.53
CA ASP A 105 -23.85 8.66 4.40
C ASP A 105 -22.43 8.34 4.88
N LEU A 106 -21.96 9.05 5.92
CA LEU A 106 -20.67 8.75 6.56
C LEU A 106 -20.66 7.35 7.16
N ASN A 107 -21.73 6.97 7.89
CA ASN A 107 -21.90 5.61 8.41
C ASN A 107 -21.83 4.54 7.29
N ALA A 108 -22.34 4.86 6.10
CA ALA A 108 -22.26 3.93 4.97
C ALA A 108 -20.84 3.80 4.42
N LEU A 109 -20.05 4.88 4.41
CA LEU A 109 -18.65 4.88 3.99
C LEU A 109 -17.73 4.17 5.00
N GLU A 110 -18.02 4.28 6.29
CA GLU A 110 -17.28 3.61 7.37
C GLU A 110 -17.32 2.09 7.29
N ASN A 111 -18.48 1.56 6.90
CA ASN A 111 -18.70 0.13 6.70
C ASN A 111 -18.06 -0.40 5.41
N MET A 112 -17.48 0.47 4.57
CA MET A 112 -16.69 0.03 3.43
C MET A 112 -15.30 -0.39 3.90
N GLU A 113 -15.02 -1.68 3.84
CA GLU A 113 -13.69 -2.25 4.08
C GLU A 113 -12.75 -1.87 2.94
N LEU A 114 -12.19 -0.67 3.04
CA LEU A 114 -11.18 -0.13 2.13
C LEU A 114 -9.92 0.19 2.93
N ASN A 115 -8.76 -0.12 2.35
CA ASN A 115 -7.48 0.32 2.90
C ASN A 115 -7.22 1.80 2.58
N GLU A 116 -6.21 2.38 3.21
CA GLU A 116 -5.90 3.81 3.08
C GLU A 116 -5.71 4.23 1.61
N ARG A 117 -4.95 3.45 0.83
CA ARG A 117 -4.70 3.70 -0.59
C ARG A 117 -5.99 3.62 -1.42
N GLN A 118 -6.88 2.70 -1.11
CA GLN A 118 -8.17 2.58 -1.78
C GLN A 118 -9.08 3.77 -1.44
N ILE A 119 -9.08 4.23 -0.18
CA ILE A 119 -9.82 5.43 0.22
C ILE A 119 -9.26 6.65 -0.53
N GLU A 120 -7.95 6.85 -0.56
CA GLU A 120 -7.31 7.97 -1.26
C GLU A 120 -7.58 7.95 -2.77
N ASN A 121 -7.49 6.78 -3.40
CA ASN A 121 -7.85 6.61 -4.81
C ASN A 121 -9.33 6.90 -5.06
N THR A 122 -10.21 6.49 -4.14
CA THR A 122 -11.64 6.79 -4.21
C THR A 122 -11.85 8.30 -4.15
N VAL A 123 -11.21 9.01 -3.21
CA VAL A 123 -11.27 10.47 -3.11
C VAL A 123 -10.83 11.14 -4.41
N SER A 124 -9.66 10.74 -4.92
CA SER A 124 -9.10 11.31 -6.14
C SER A 124 -10.00 11.08 -7.35
N MET A 125 -10.58 9.87 -7.46
CA MET A 125 -11.50 9.53 -8.54
C MET A 125 -12.83 10.28 -8.42
N THR A 126 -13.42 10.37 -7.22
CA THR A 126 -14.64 11.16 -6.99
C THR A 126 -14.41 12.63 -7.34
N GLN A 127 -13.27 13.21 -6.94
CA GLN A 127 -12.90 14.58 -7.29
C GLN A 127 -12.76 14.78 -8.80
N ALA A 128 -12.08 13.85 -9.49
CA ALA A 128 -11.91 13.92 -10.94
C ALA A 128 -13.27 13.88 -11.67
N VAL A 129 -14.14 12.94 -11.31
CA VAL A 129 -15.48 12.80 -11.91
C VAL A 129 -16.34 14.03 -11.64
N ALA A 130 -16.33 14.54 -10.41
CA ALA A 130 -17.11 15.71 -10.03
C ALA A 130 -16.62 17.00 -10.72
N SER A 131 -15.30 17.17 -10.86
CA SER A 131 -14.71 18.29 -11.58
C SER A 131 -15.03 18.26 -13.08
N GLU A 132 -15.04 17.08 -13.71
CA GLU A 132 -15.35 16.92 -15.13
C GLU A 132 -16.83 17.20 -15.42
N LYS A 133 -17.72 16.63 -14.60
CA LYS A 133 -19.18 16.78 -14.77
C LYS A 133 -19.74 18.08 -14.21
N LYS A 134 -18.97 18.80 -13.38
CA LYS A 134 -19.42 19.96 -12.58
C LYS A 134 -20.65 19.64 -11.72
N GLU A 135 -20.70 18.41 -11.21
CA GLU A 135 -21.78 17.90 -10.37
C GLU A 135 -21.36 17.88 -8.91
N VAL A 136 -22.33 18.03 -8.01
CA VAL A 136 -22.11 17.90 -6.57
C VAL A 136 -21.68 16.48 -6.20
N ILE A 137 -20.80 16.36 -5.21
CA ILE A 137 -20.39 15.06 -4.70
C ILE A 137 -21.47 14.53 -3.77
N THR A 138 -22.07 13.39 -4.14
CA THR A 138 -23.04 12.63 -3.36
C THR A 138 -22.47 11.27 -2.96
N LEU A 139 -23.13 10.58 -2.02
CA LEU A 139 -22.74 9.23 -1.61
C LEU A 139 -22.68 8.25 -2.79
N ASP A 140 -23.59 8.36 -3.75
CA ASP A 140 -23.62 7.45 -4.91
C ASP A 140 -22.39 7.61 -5.80
N THR A 141 -21.91 8.84 -6.00
CA THR A 141 -20.68 9.12 -6.74
C THR A 141 -19.46 8.51 -6.03
N ILE A 142 -19.42 8.60 -4.70
CA ILE A 142 -18.33 8.00 -3.89
C ILE A 142 -18.42 6.47 -3.95
N ARG A 143 -19.61 5.88 -3.82
CA ARG A 143 -19.81 4.42 -3.92
C ARG A 143 -19.42 3.86 -5.27
N LEU A 144 -19.77 4.57 -6.34
CA LEU A 144 -19.39 4.19 -7.70
C LEU A 144 -17.86 4.20 -7.85
N ALA A 145 -17.19 5.28 -7.42
CA ALA A 145 -15.73 5.35 -7.43
C ALA A 145 -15.07 4.25 -6.58
N ALA A 146 -15.59 4.01 -5.36
CA ALA A 146 -15.11 2.95 -4.48
C ALA A 146 -15.26 1.55 -5.10
N GLY A 147 -16.39 1.30 -5.78
CA GLY A 147 -16.62 0.06 -6.51
C GLY A 147 -15.60 -0.16 -7.63
N PHE A 148 -15.32 0.88 -8.43
CA PHE A 148 -14.28 0.82 -9.46
C PHE A 148 -12.89 0.56 -8.89
N VAL A 149 -12.52 1.26 -7.82
CA VAL A 149 -11.22 1.08 -7.14
C VAL A 149 -11.08 -0.34 -6.60
N LYS A 150 -12.14 -0.89 -5.99
CA LYS A 150 -12.13 -2.27 -5.47
C LYS A 150 -11.88 -3.29 -6.58
N ILE A 151 -12.59 -3.16 -7.71
CA ILE A 151 -12.41 -4.01 -8.90
C ILE A 151 -11.01 -3.87 -9.50
N SER A 152 -10.46 -2.65 -9.58
CA SER A 152 -9.12 -2.44 -10.10
C SER A 152 -8.07 -3.10 -9.20
N SER A 153 -8.18 -2.94 -7.88
CA SER A 153 -7.23 -3.52 -6.93
C SER A 153 -7.30 -5.06 -6.85
N SER A 154 -8.49 -5.65 -7.05
CA SER A 154 -8.64 -7.11 -7.11
C SER A 154 -8.04 -7.69 -8.40
N LYS A 155 -8.21 -7.02 -9.54
CA LYS A 155 -7.58 -7.43 -10.81
C LYS A 155 -6.05 -7.30 -10.76
N THR A 156 -5.50 -6.27 -10.11
CA THR A 156 -4.05 -6.15 -9.90
C THR A 156 -3.51 -7.30 -9.03
N SER A 157 -4.30 -7.78 -8.07
CA SER A 157 -3.93 -8.91 -7.21
C SER A 157 -3.94 -10.25 -7.97
N GLU A 158 -4.90 -10.47 -8.88
CA GLU A 158 -4.97 -11.67 -9.73
C GLU A 158 -3.86 -11.70 -10.79
N VAL A 159 -3.52 -10.57 -11.42
CA VAL A 159 -2.41 -10.51 -12.40
C VAL A 159 -1.06 -10.79 -11.75
N SER A 160 -0.91 -10.44 -10.47
CA SER A 160 0.30 -10.74 -9.67
C SER A 160 0.42 -12.22 -9.25
N GLN A 161 -0.68 -13.00 -9.33
CA GLN A 161 -0.70 -14.45 -9.15
C GLN A 161 -0.72 -15.24 -10.47
N ALA A 162 -0.99 -14.58 -11.61
CA ALA A 162 -1.14 -15.20 -12.93
C ALA A 162 0.08 -15.04 -13.85
N SER A 163 1.29 -14.88 -13.30
CA SER A 163 2.53 -14.98 -14.09
C SER A 163 3.33 -16.23 -13.72
N PRO A 164 3.07 -17.38 -14.35
CA PRO A 164 4.02 -18.48 -14.44
C PRO A 164 4.63 -18.48 -15.84
N ILE A 165 5.79 -17.85 -16.04
CA ILE A 165 6.78 -18.28 -17.04
C ILE A 165 8.16 -18.00 -16.46
#